data_AF-A0A8E2AXA2-F1
#
_entry.id   AF-A0A8E2AXA2-F1
#
_cell.length_a   1.000
_cell.length_b   1.000
_cell.length_c   1.000
_cell.angle_alpha   90.00
_cell.angle_beta   90.00
_cell.angle_gamma   90.00
#
_symmetry.space_group_name_H-M   'P 1'
#
loop_
_entity.id
_entity.type
_entity.pdbx_description
1 polymer ?
#
loop_
_entity_poly.entity_id
_entity_poly.type
_entity_poly.pdbx_seq_one_letter_code
_entity_poly.pdbx_strand_id
1 'polypeptide(L)'
;MIDRLDTQPQSDRPETGVTGSPRQCDNDTPPRKEFNDQAFFAEIDRSQTESMWGYDHFRLWTDRNDDFESCYVSDGQDVYYGSRPFYVHLADNPGTLSGDILRGERGLPRYDCNIEIVGNDIKEVEFKKPFYPWEVEGDERYSEHLNEDAKDLLYSLFIIACEETQHFTKHARTHREIEVLLKCRGSYRVAQLLGRTEDNRLVFPTYERFIATARIHRSIANVHKWMLGVIHGLSAIHSAGYTYCDFRLDNLLGDDPIILADLECTLATPACMAPELTTKVNLADEDYTVATDIYGLGHLLRGLYYANNLRSRYIDWPVPPPFKEIYEACTQHDPINRPSLAELQNMFENIVE
;
A
#
# COMPACT_ATOMS: atom_id res chain seq x y z
N MET A 1 64.41 39.97 -5.21
CA MET A 1 65.12 41.12 -4.64
C MET A 1 64.15 41.73 -3.63
N ILE A 2 64.38 41.71 -2.31
CA ILE A 2 65.61 42.11 -1.56
C ILE A 2 65.92 43.56 -1.95
N ASP A 3 65.70 44.60 -1.14
CA ASP A 3 65.62 44.74 0.33
C ASP A 3 64.69 45.96 0.70
N ARG A 4 64.46 46.50 1.92
CA ARG A 4 65.10 46.39 3.25
C ARG A 4 64.19 46.88 4.42
N LEU A 5 64.44 46.36 5.63
CA LEU A 5 64.35 46.92 7.03
C LEU A 5 63.44 48.11 7.47
N ASP A 6 62.98 47.97 8.74
CA ASP A 6 62.86 48.99 9.82
C ASP A 6 61.79 50.13 9.74
N THR A 7 61.28 50.71 10.85
CA THR A 7 61.52 50.61 12.32
C THR A 7 60.21 50.56 13.15
N GLN A 8 60.29 50.24 14.46
CA GLN A 8 59.36 50.74 15.50
C GLN A 8 60.00 51.90 16.30
N PRO A 9 59.21 52.74 16.99
CA PRO A 9 59.17 52.57 18.45
C PRO A 9 57.82 52.82 19.16
N GLN A 10 57.71 52.15 20.32
CA GLN A 10 56.85 52.33 21.51
C GLN A 10 56.06 53.65 21.74
N SER A 11 54.84 53.51 22.29
CA SER A 11 54.47 54.17 23.57
C SER A 11 53.29 53.50 24.30
N ASP A 12 53.44 53.33 25.61
CA ASP A 12 52.44 53.36 26.70
C ASP A 12 51.33 52.27 26.89
N ARG A 13 50.80 52.28 28.12
CA ARG A 13 49.89 51.33 28.82
C ARG A 13 48.50 52.00 29.06
N PRO A 14 47.47 51.38 29.71
CA PRO A 14 47.39 50.04 30.33
C PRO A 14 46.11 49.21 30.05
N GLU A 15 46.16 47.97 30.55
CA GLU A 15 45.09 47.13 31.12
C GLU A 15 43.61 47.51 30.91
N THR A 16 42.86 46.62 30.26
CA THR A 16 41.63 46.04 30.84
C THR A 16 41.57 44.55 30.52
N GLY A 17 41.25 43.71 31.50
CA GLY A 17 41.17 42.26 31.32
C GLY A 17 39.75 41.79 31.03
N VAL A 18 39.55 41.08 29.92
CA VAL A 18 38.33 40.29 29.66
C VAL A 18 38.73 38.89 29.23
N THR A 19 38.71 37.95 30.19
CA THR A 19 38.93 36.52 29.92
C THR A 19 37.70 35.93 29.25
N GLY A 20 37.60 36.10 27.93
CA GLY A 20 36.60 35.43 27.10
C GLY A 20 36.89 33.94 27.02
N SER A 21 36.34 33.14 27.94
CA SER A 21 36.30 31.68 27.79
C SER A 21 35.60 31.33 26.47
N PRO A 22 36.13 30.37 25.68
CA PRO A 22 35.41 29.87 24.52
C PRO A 22 34.05 29.34 24.97
N ARG A 23 32.97 29.80 24.33
CA ARG A 23 31.70 29.08 24.44
C ARG A 23 31.90 27.75 23.75
N GLN A 24 31.83 26.66 24.52
CA GLN A 24 31.46 25.39 23.92
C GLN A 24 30.09 25.60 23.26
N CYS A 25 30.04 25.41 21.95
CA CYS A 25 28.79 25.08 21.31
C CYS A 25 28.53 23.62 21.64
N ASP A 26 27.89 23.38 22.77
CA ASP A 26 27.41 22.05 23.11
C ASP A 26 26.38 21.67 22.04
N ASN A 27 26.80 20.80 21.12
CA ASN A 27 25.96 20.27 20.06
C ASN A 27 24.99 19.25 20.68
N ASP A 28 23.99 19.75 21.41
CA ASP A 28 22.83 19.01 21.91
C ASP A 28 21.92 18.60 20.74
N THR A 29 22.49 17.89 19.77
CA THR A 29 21.74 17.00 18.89
C THR A 29 21.28 15.85 19.79
N PRO A 30 19.98 15.65 20.03
CA PRO A 30 19.51 14.59 20.91
C PRO A 30 20.02 13.22 20.39
N PRO A 31 20.36 12.28 21.28
CA PRO A 31 20.94 11.01 20.88
C PRO A 31 20.00 10.29 19.91
N ARG A 32 20.53 9.99 18.72
CA ARG A 32 19.81 9.33 17.64
C ARG A 32 19.30 7.98 18.12
N LYS A 33 18.01 7.73 17.89
CA LYS A 33 17.32 6.52 18.34
C LYS A 33 17.42 5.46 17.25
N GLU A 34 18.57 4.80 17.16
CA GLU A 34 18.78 3.64 16.28
C GLU A 34 17.65 2.61 16.49
N PHE A 35 17.01 2.15 15.41
CA PHE A 35 15.92 1.19 15.49
C PHE A 35 16.42 -0.24 15.27
N ASN A 36 16.00 -1.16 16.14
CA ASN A 36 16.47 -2.54 16.12
C ASN A 36 15.55 -3.43 15.26
N ASP A 37 16.01 -3.82 14.07
CA ASP A 37 15.32 -4.75 13.16
C ASP A 37 14.80 -6.01 13.86
N GLN A 38 15.64 -6.68 14.65
CA GLN A 38 15.27 -7.93 15.31
C GLN A 38 14.11 -7.74 16.29
N ALA A 39 14.12 -6.66 17.07
CA ALA A 39 13.04 -6.34 18.01
C ALA A 39 11.74 -5.94 17.28
N PHE A 40 11.87 -5.15 16.20
CA PHE A 40 10.73 -4.73 15.38
C PHE A 40 10.05 -5.93 14.70
N PHE A 41 10.80 -6.76 13.96
CA PHE A 41 10.23 -7.92 13.29
C PHE A 41 9.79 -9.03 14.26
N ALA A 42 10.40 -9.16 15.44
CA ALA A 42 9.88 -10.05 16.48
C ALA A 42 8.49 -9.60 17.00
N GLU A 43 8.25 -8.29 17.11
CA GLU A 43 6.93 -7.76 17.49
C GLU A 43 5.88 -7.94 16.38
N ILE A 44 6.28 -7.80 15.11
CA ILE A 44 5.44 -8.11 13.94
C ILE A 44 5.09 -9.61 13.90
N ASP A 45 6.09 -10.50 14.00
CA ASP A 45 5.91 -11.96 13.97
C ASP A 45 5.04 -12.43 15.16
N ARG A 46 5.23 -11.85 16.36
CA ARG A 46 4.39 -12.09 17.55
C ARG A 46 2.95 -11.66 17.31
N SER A 47 2.75 -10.40 16.90
CA SER A 47 1.41 -9.82 16.65
C SER A 47 0.65 -10.58 15.56
N GLN A 48 1.36 -11.04 14.51
CA GLN A 48 0.79 -11.90 13.48
C GLN A 48 0.42 -13.27 14.06
N THR A 49 1.29 -13.91 14.84
CA THR A 49 1.00 -15.23 15.44
C THR A 49 -0.22 -15.19 16.36
N GLU A 50 -0.36 -14.14 17.17
CA GLU A 50 -1.51 -13.95 18.07
C GLU A 50 -2.79 -13.68 17.30
N SER A 51 -2.79 -12.71 16.38
CA SER A 51 -3.97 -12.34 15.58
C SER A 51 -4.44 -13.45 14.64
N MET A 52 -3.51 -14.30 14.20
CA MET A 52 -3.81 -15.42 13.31
C MET A 52 -4.35 -16.66 14.03
N TRP A 53 -4.26 -16.73 15.36
CA TRP A 53 -4.54 -17.96 16.11
C TRP A 53 -5.91 -18.57 15.77
N GLY A 54 -7.00 -17.80 15.86
CA GLY A 54 -8.34 -18.32 15.59
C GLY A 54 -8.58 -18.68 14.11
N TYR A 55 -7.89 -18.04 13.18
CA TYR A 55 -7.95 -18.37 11.75
C TYR A 55 -7.28 -19.72 11.43
N ASP A 56 -6.29 -20.13 12.22
CA ASP A 56 -5.61 -21.43 12.08
C ASP A 56 -6.18 -22.51 13.03
N HIS A 57 -7.17 -22.19 13.89
CA HIS A 57 -7.79 -23.11 14.86
C HIS A 57 -9.31 -23.30 14.72
N PHE A 58 -10.08 -22.28 14.31
CA PHE A 58 -11.54 -22.38 14.24
C PHE A 58 -12.01 -22.94 12.90
N ARG A 59 -12.96 -23.89 12.95
CA ARG A 59 -13.46 -24.64 11.79
C ARG A 59 -13.85 -23.76 10.60
N LEU A 60 -14.53 -22.64 10.81
CA LEU A 60 -14.95 -21.72 9.74
C LEU A 60 -13.78 -21.27 8.85
N TRP A 61 -12.58 -21.13 9.43
CA TRP A 61 -11.41 -20.59 8.76
C TRP A 61 -10.43 -21.66 8.25
N THR A 62 -10.54 -22.89 8.77
CA THR A 62 -9.65 -24.03 8.46
C THR A 62 -10.30 -25.11 7.59
N ASP A 63 -11.60 -25.37 7.76
CA ASP A 63 -12.42 -26.27 6.93
C ASP A 63 -12.98 -25.50 5.72
N ARG A 64 -12.11 -24.77 5.00
CA ARG A 64 -12.53 -23.94 3.85
C ARG A 64 -13.11 -24.81 2.75
N ASN A 65 -14.09 -24.28 2.02
CA ASN A 65 -14.56 -24.92 0.80
C ASN A 65 -13.69 -24.46 -0.40
N ASP A 66 -13.20 -25.41 -1.19
CA ASP A 66 -12.34 -25.13 -2.36
C ASP A 66 -13.13 -24.72 -3.62
N ASP A 67 -14.46 -24.92 -3.65
CA ASP A 67 -15.33 -24.59 -4.79
C ASP A 67 -15.84 -23.12 -4.75
N PHE A 68 -15.77 -22.46 -3.58
CA PHE A 68 -16.39 -21.16 -3.33
C PHE A 68 -15.50 -20.22 -2.51
N GLU A 69 -15.11 -19.09 -3.12
CA GLU A 69 -14.27 -18.09 -2.46
C GLU A 69 -15.07 -17.27 -1.44
N SER A 70 -14.46 -16.98 -0.28
CA SER A 70 -15.05 -16.12 0.74
C SER A 70 -14.74 -14.66 0.45
N CYS A 71 -15.77 -13.81 0.31
CA CYS A 71 -15.64 -12.44 -0.17
C CYS A 71 -16.10 -11.39 0.85
N TYR A 72 -15.47 -10.21 0.81
CA TYR A 72 -15.88 -9.05 1.60
C TYR A 72 -17.09 -8.37 0.95
N VAL A 73 -18.07 -8.00 1.76
CA VAL A 73 -19.26 -7.25 1.36
C VAL A 73 -19.29 -5.89 2.08
N SER A 74 -20.29 -5.05 1.82
CA SER A 74 -20.38 -3.68 2.33
C SER A 74 -20.46 -3.59 3.86
N ASP A 75 -21.12 -4.57 4.47
CA ASP A 75 -21.48 -4.65 5.89
C ASP A 75 -20.72 -5.75 6.64
N GLY A 76 -19.93 -6.58 5.96
CA GLY A 76 -19.43 -7.82 6.53
C GLY A 76 -18.62 -8.70 5.59
N GLN A 77 -18.68 -10.02 5.82
CA GLN A 77 -18.03 -11.03 4.99
C GLN A 77 -18.96 -12.21 4.74
N ASP A 78 -19.02 -12.67 3.49
CA ASP A 78 -19.64 -13.92 3.09
C ASP A 78 -18.58 -15.02 3.07
N VAL A 79 -18.79 -16.09 3.83
CA VAL A 79 -17.81 -17.17 4.08
C VAL A 79 -18.40 -18.54 3.74
N TYR A 80 -17.57 -19.41 3.15
CA TYR A 80 -17.95 -20.74 2.67
C TYR A 80 -17.04 -21.81 3.27
N TYR A 81 -17.62 -22.78 3.98
CA TYR A 81 -16.86 -23.81 4.70
C TYR A 81 -17.52 -25.20 4.60
N GLY A 82 -16.69 -26.24 4.66
CA GLY A 82 -17.05 -27.65 4.58
C GLY A 82 -17.10 -28.22 3.15
N SER A 83 -16.87 -29.53 3.06
CA SER A 83 -17.00 -30.32 1.80
C SER A 83 -18.45 -30.50 1.32
N ARG A 84 -19.42 -30.07 2.14
CA ARG A 84 -20.70 -29.55 1.67
C ARG A 84 -20.72 -28.08 2.10
N PRO A 85 -20.77 -27.13 1.17
CA PRO A 85 -20.55 -25.72 1.49
C PRO A 85 -21.71 -25.20 2.34
N PHE A 86 -21.42 -24.85 3.58
CA PHE A 86 -22.27 -24.02 4.40
C PHE A 86 -21.95 -22.56 4.12
N TYR A 87 -22.97 -21.79 3.77
CA TYR A 87 -22.89 -20.34 3.63
C TYR A 87 -23.07 -19.66 5.00
N VAL A 88 -22.17 -18.73 5.31
CA VAL A 88 -22.23 -17.88 6.51
C VAL A 88 -22.06 -16.43 6.10
N HIS A 89 -23.05 -15.59 6.41
CA HIS A 89 -22.87 -14.14 6.45
C HIS A 89 -22.49 -13.68 7.86
N LEU A 90 -21.45 -12.85 7.96
CA LEU A 90 -21.01 -12.22 9.20
C LEU A 90 -20.95 -10.70 9.02
N ALA A 91 -21.85 -9.95 9.67
CA ALA A 91 -21.78 -8.49 9.69
C ALA A 91 -20.70 -7.98 10.67
N ASP A 92 -19.98 -6.90 10.34
CA ASP A 92 -18.95 -6.34 11.22
C ASP A 92 -19.54 -5.47 12.34
N ASN A 93 -19.88 -6.13 13.44
CA ASN A 93 -20.35 -5.52 14.67
C ASN A 93 -19.31 -5.77 15.79
N PRO A 94 -18.35 -4.85 16.04
CA PRO A 94 -17.30 -5.06 17.03
C PRO A 94 -17.84 -5.37 18.45
N GLY A 95 -17.23 -6.33 19.15
CA GLY A 95 -17.64 -6.74 20.50
C GLY A 95 -18.95 -7.53 20.56
N THR A 96 -19.23 -8.33 19.53
CA THR A 96 -20.42 -9.18 19.40
C THR A 96 -20.08 -10.45 18.63
N LEU A 97 -20.92 -11.49 18.69
CA LEU A 97 -20.65 -12.78 18.06
C LEU A 97 -20.13 -12.70 16.61
N SER A 98 -20.75 -11.91 15.73
CA SER A 98 -20.26 -11.79 14.33
C SER A 98 -18.89 -11.09 14.27
N GLY A 99 -18.71 -10.00 15.01
CA GLY A 99 -17.45 -9.26 15.07
C GLY A 99 -16.29 -10.05 15.69
N ASP A 100 -16.55 -10.83 16.74
CA ASP A 100 -15.57 -11.70 17.41
C ASP A 100 -15.10 -12.82 16.45
N ILE A 101 -16.01 -13.36 15.63
CA ILE A 101 -15.68 -14.39 14.63
C ILE A 101 -14.84 -13.79 13.50
N LEU A 102 -15.23 -12.63 12.96
CA LEU A 102 -14.49 -11.89 11.92
C LEU A 102 -13.05 -11.52 12.33
N ARG A 103 -12.82 -11.34 13.63
CA ARG A 103 -11.49 -11.05 14.20
C ARG A 103 -10.67 -12.30 14.53
N GLY A 104 -11.27 -13.48 14.46
CA GLY A 104 -10.61 -14.72 14.89
C GLY A 104 -10.47 -14.82 16.42
N GLU A 105 -11.24 -14.03 17.18
CA GLU A 105 -11.28 -14.09 18.64
C GLU A 105 -12.22 -15.22 19.10
N ARG A 106 -13.20 -15.60 18.27
CA ARG A 106 -14.22 -16.60 18.59
C ARG A 106 -14.50 -17.56 17.45
N GLY A 107 -14.70 -18.83 17.78
CA GLY A 107 -15.13 -19.85 16.83
C GLY A 107 -16.62 -19.78 16.56
N LEU A 108 -17.01 -19.95 15.30
CA LEU A 108 -18.40 -20.14 14.91
C LEU A 108 -19.03 -21.31 15.70
N PRO A 109 -20.15 -21.12 16.41
CA PRO A 109 -20.87 -22.23 17.05
C PRO A 109 -21.31 -23.27 16.02
N ARG A 110 -21.53 -24.52 16.46
CA ARG A 110 -21.87 -25.59 15.51
C ARG A 110 -23.29 -25.42 14.95
N TYR A 111 -23.36 -25.06 13.68
CA TYR A 111 -24.54 -25.16 12.83
C TYR A 111 -24.29 -26.18 11.71
N ASP A 112 -25.37 -26.84 11.29
CA ASP A 112 -25.41 -27.79 10.17
C ASP A 112 -26.42 -27.29 9.10
N CYS A 113 -26.58 -25.95 8.97
CA CYS A 113 -27.40 -25.20 8.01
C CYS A 113 -26.70 -23.87 7.61
N ASN A 114 -27.21 -23.13 6.62
CA ASN A 114 -26.68 -21.81 6.24
C ASN A 114 -27.24 -20.70 7.13
N ILE A 115 -26.43 -19.71 7.46
CA ILE A 115 -26.78 -18.73 8.50
C ILE A 115 -26.32 -17.30 8.18
N GLU A 116 -27.05 -16.35 8.74
CA GLU A 116 -26.75 -14.93 8.79
C GLU A 116 -26.56 -14.56 10.27
N ILE A 117 -25.42 -13.95 10.61
CA ILE A 117 -25.13 -13.46 11.96
C ILE A 117 -24.92 -11.95 11.91
N VAL A 118 -25.79 -11.21 12.59
CA VAL A 118 -25.72 -9.76 12.72
C VAL A 118 -25.64 -9.41 14.21
N GLY A 119 -24.49 -8.92 14.65
CA GLY A 119 -24.26 -8.68 16.06
C GLY A 119 -24.22 -9.99 16.84
N ASN A 120 -25.23 -10.21 17.68
CA ASN A 120 -25.43 -11.45 18.43
C ASN A 120 -26.63 -12.27 17.94
N ASP A 121 -27.42 -11.75 16.99
CA ASP A 121 -28.59 -12.41 16.44
C ASP A 121 -28.19 -13.36 15.30
N ILE A 122 -28.82 -14.53 15.24
CA ILE A 122 -28.50 -15.62 14.31
C ILE A 122 -29.79 -16.08 13.63
N LYS A 123 -29.76 -16.17 12.30
CA LYS A 123 -30.90 -16.51 11.46
C LYS A 123 -30.50 -17.55 10.41
N GLU A 124 -31.32 -18.58 10.22
CA GLU A 124 -31.16 -19.52 9.10
C GLU A 124 -31.58 -18.85 7.79
N VAL A 125 -30.81 -19.08 6.72
CA VAL A 125 -31.02 -18.46 5.39
C VAL A 125 -30.88 -19.48 4.27
N GLU A 126 -31.32 -19.11 3.07
CA GLU A 126 -31.04 -19.90 1.86
C GLU A 126 -29.55 -19.84 1.48
N PHE A 127 -29.07 -20.83 0.71
CA PHE A 127 -27.69 -20.81 0.22
C PHE A 127 -27.52 -19.72 -0.84
N LYS A 128 -26.79 -18.67 -0.48
CA LYS A 128 -26.28 -17.66 -1.42
C LYS A 128 -25.02 -18.22 -2.08
N LYS A 129 -24.85 -18.05 -3.40
CA LYS A 129 -23.54 -18.25 -4.06
C LYS A 129 -22.63 -17.04 -3.80
N PRO A 130 -21.29 -17.17 -3.89
CA PRO A 130 -20.43 -16.00 -3.94
C PRO A 130 -20.86 -15.08 -5.08
N PHE A 131 -20.81 -13.77 -4.82
CA PHE A 131 -20.91 -12.78 -5.87
C PHE A 131 -19.51 -12.57 -6.46
N TYR A 132 -19.32 -13.07 -7.68
CA TYR A 132 -18.11 -12.85 -8.47
C TYR A 132 -18.35 -11.64 -9.39
N PRO A 133 -17.68 -10.48 -9.17
CA PRO A 133 -17.98 -9.27 -9.93
C PRO A 133 -17.72 -9.41 -11.45
N TRP A 134 -16.80 -10.28 -11.84
CA TRP A 134 -16.49 -10.62 -13.23
C TRP A 134 -17.50 -11.58 -13.89
N GLU A 135 -18.43 -12.18 -13.14
CA GLU A 135 -19.56 -12.94 -13.68
C GLU A 135 -20.79 -12.05 -13.96
N VAL A 136 -20.70 -10.74 -13.69
CA VAL A 136 -21.79 -9.79 -13.98
C VAL A 136 -21.79 -9.44 -15.47
N GLU A 137 -22.70 -10.06 -16.22
CA GLU A 137 -22.95 -9.70 -17.63
C GLU A 137 -23.25 -8.20 -17.74
N GLY A 138 -22.31 -7.45 -18.34
CA GLY A 138 -22.44 -6.01 -18.59
C GLY A 138 -21.66 -5.08 -17.65
N ASP A 139 -20.90 -5.57 -16.67
CA ASP A 139 -19.99 -4.73 -15.88
C ASP A 139 -18.63 -4.56 -16.61
N GLU A 140 -18.54 -3.51 -17.42
CA GLU A 140 -17.36 -3.22 -18.25
C GLU A 140 -16.06 -3.07 -17.44
N ARG A 141 -16.13 -2.78 -16.13
CA ARG A 141 -14.95 -2.64 -15.25
C ARG A 141 -14.15 -3.93 -15.08
N TYR A 142 -14.79 -5.08 -15.29
CA TYR A 142 -14.18 -6.41 -15.21
C TYR A 142 -13.94 -7.04 -16.58
N SER A 143 -14.20 -6.32 -17.67
CA SER A 143 -14.02 -6.85 -19.02
C SER A 143 -12.54 -7.06 -19.36
N GLU A 144 -12.23 -8.16 -20.03
CA GLU A 144 -10.97 -8.30 -20.76
C GLU A 144 -10.99 -7.54 -22.10
N HIS A 145 -12.14 -6.97 -22.48
CA HIS A 145 -12.26 -6.13 -23.67
C HIS A 145 -11.83 -4.69 -23.35
N LEU A 146 -10.84 -4.24 -24.10
CA LEU A 146 -10.45 -2.85 -24.25
C LEU A 146 -11.68 -1.95 -24.52
N ASN A 147 -11.90 -0.94 -23.68
CA ASN A 147 -12.95 0.05 -23.90
C ASN A 147 -12.77 0.74 -25.28
N GLU A 148 -13.88 1.03 -25.96
CA GLU A 148 -13.87 1.67 -27.28
C GLU A 148 -13.13 3.02 -27.26
N ASP A 149 -13.18 3.77 -26.16
CA ASP A 149 -12.47 5.05 -25.98
C ASP A 149 -10.94 4.92 -26.01
N ALA A 150 -10.42 3.75 -25.60
CA ALA A 150 -9.01 3.47 -25.48
C ALA A 150 -8.36 3.05 -26.81
N LYS A 151 -9.16 2.67 -27.82
CA LYS A 151 -8.68 2.11 -29.10
C LYS A 151 -7.82 3.08 -29.89
N ASP A 152 -8.23 4.33 -30.06
CA ASP A 152 -7.47 5.31 -30.83
C ASP A 152 -6.11 5.60 -30.17
N LEU A 153 -6.09 5.71 -28.83
CA LEU A 153 -4.84 5.92 -28.07
C LEU A 153 -3.94 4.69 -28.14
N LEU A 154 -4.49 3.47 -28.01
CA LEU A 154 -3.74 2.23 -28.17
C LEU A 154 -3.16 2.07 -29.58
N TYR A 155 -3.96 2.31 -30.62
CA TYR A 155 -3.51 2.18 -32.01
C TYR A 155 -2.45 3.22 -32.38
N SER A 156 -2.42 4.38 -31.71
CA SER A 156 -1.35 5.38 -31.84
C SER A 156 0.02 4.92 -31.32
N LEU A 157 0.07 3.88 -30.46
CA LEU A 157 1.32 3.33 -29.95
C LEU A 157 2.12 2.63 -31.06
N PHE A 158 3.45 2.79 -31.01
CA PHE A 158 4.39 2.06 -31.86
C PHE A 158 4.26 0.54 -31.67
N ILE A 159 4.36 -0.20 -32.77
CA ILE A 159 4.46 -1.66 -32.73
C ILE A 159 5.89 -2.05 -32.33
N ILE A 160 6.02 -2.87 -31.29
CA ILE A 160 7.27 -3.34 -30.71
C ILE A 160 7.36 -4.86 -30.90
N ALA A 161 8.52 -5.35 -31.35
CA ALA A 161 8.80 -6.78 -31.36
C ALA A 161 8.98 -7.27 -29.91
N CYS A 162 8.19 -8.28 -29.51
CA CYS A 162 8.26 -8.83 -28.16
C CYS A 162 9.39 -9.86 -28.05
N GLU A 163 10.27 -9.71 -27.06
CA GLU A 163 11.24 -10.74 -26.66
C GLU A 163 10.83 -11.24 -25.27
N GLU A 164 10.41 -12.50 -25.17
CA GLU A 164 9.78 -13.06 -23.94
C GLU A 164 10.67 -12.97 -22.68
N THR A 165 11.99 -12.90 -22.86
CA THR A 165 12.96 -12.75 -21.76
C THR A 165 13.20 -11.29 -21.33
N GLN A 166 12.81 -10.31 -22.16
CA GLN A 166 13.04 -8.88 -21.91
C GLN A 166 11.75 -8.09 -21.71
N HIS A 167 10.63 -8.58 -22.25
CA HIS A 167 9.36 -7.85 -22.32
C HIS A 167 8.20 -8.61 -21.66
N PHE A 168 7.44 -7.90 -20.83
CA PHE A 168 6.12 -8.31 -20.34
C PHE A 168 5.03 -7.70 -21.22
N THR A 169 3.93 -8.44 -21.44
CA THR A 169 2.77 -7.94 -22.19
C THR A 169 1.43 -8.29 -21.55
N LYS A 170 0.51 -7.31 -21.51
CA LYS A 170 -0.89 -7.50 -21.13
C LYS A 170 -1.82 -6.76 -22.07
N HIS A 171 -3.11 -7.09 -22.07
CA HIS A 171 -4.11 -6.26 -22.73
C HIS A 171 -4.20 -4.89 -22.03
N ALA A 172 -4.41 -3.82 -22.80
CA ALA A 172 -4.89 -2.57 -22.22
C ALA A 172 -6.37 -2.72 -21.87
N ARG A 173 -6.82 -2.18 -20.74
CA ARG A 173 -8.25 -2.16 -20.38
C ARG A 173 -8.90 -0.80 -20.58
N THR A 174 -8.24 0.31 -20.20
CA THR A 174 -8.84 1.65 -20.15
C THR A 174 -8.01 2.71 -20.87
N HIS A 175 -8.66 3.76 -21.40
CA HIS A 175 -7.96 4.92 -21.96
C HIS A 175 -7.03 5.57 -20.93
N ARG A 176 -7.53 5.71 -19.70
CA ARG A 176 -6.81 6.25 -18.53
C ARG A 176 -5.47 5.55 -18.31
N GLU A 177 -5.46 4.22 -18.26
CA GLU A 177 -4.22 3.44 -18.03
C GLU A 177 -3.12 3.85 -19.03
N ILE A 178 -3.46 3.85 -20.33
CA ILE A 178 -2.53 4.20 -21.39
C ILE A 178 -2.10 5.68 -21.26
N GLU A 179 -3.02 6.58 -20.93
CA GLU A 179 -2.73 8.01 -20.78
C GLU A 179 -1.78 8.31 -19.60
N VAL A 180 -1.96 7.66 -18.43
CA VAL A 180 -1.04 7.80 -17.30
C VAL A 180 0.32 7.20 -17.63
N LEU A 181 0.36 6.02 -18.25
CA LEU A 181 1.60 5.37 -18.69
C LEU A 181 2.37 6.25 -19.69
N LEU A 182 1.69 6.95 -20.59
CA LEU A 182 2.30 7.89 -21.53
C LEU A 182 2.81 9.15 -20.85
N LYS A 183 2.06 9.73 -19.91
CA LYS A 183 2.47 10.94 -19.17
C LYS A 183 3.60 10.69 -18.17
N CYS A 184 3.70 9.48 -17.62
CA CYS A 184 4.77 9.06 -16.71
C CYS A 184 6.01 8.48 -17.41
N ARG A 185 6.12 8.58 -18.74
CA ARG A 185 7.32 8.16 -19.49
C ARG A 185 8.55 8.93 -19.01
N GLY A 186 9.65 8.21 -18.80
CA GLY A 186 10.88 8.72 -18.20
C GLY A 186 10.92 8.66 -16.66
N SER A 187 9.79 8.43 -15.98
CA SER A 187 9.80 8.16 -14.54
C SER A 187 10.28 6.75 -14.25
N TYR A 188 11.53 6.62 -13.81
CA TYR A 188 12.15 5.36 -13.39
C TYR A 188 11.50 4.70 -12.15
N ARG A 189 10.41 5.28 -11.62
CA ARG A 189 9.58 4.80 -10.51
C ARG A 189 8.16 4.37 -10.95
N VAL A 190 7.86 4.40 -12.24
CA VAL A 190 6.55 3.99 -12.82
C VAL A 190 6.80 3.08 -14.04
N ALA A 191 5.96 2.06 -14.22
CA ALA A 191 6.11 1.08 -15.30
C ALA A 191 6.18 1.75 -16.68
N GLN A 192 7.22 1.44 -17.45
CA GLN A 192 7.51 2.16 -18.70
C GLN A 192 6.87 1.47 -19.90
N LEU A 193 5.79 2.09 -20.43
CA LEU A 193 5.12 1.63 -21.64
C LEU A 193 5.99 1.88 -22.89
N LEU A 194 6.50 0.82 -23.49
CA LEU A 194 7.34 0.86 -24.70
C LEU A 194 6.49 1.10 -25.96
N GLY A 195 5.36 0.38 -26.05
CA GLY A 195 4.43 0.43 -27.19
C GLY A 195 3.42 -0.71 -27.11
N ARG A 196 3.03 -1.27 -28.24
CA ARG A 196 2.12 -2.43 -28.32
C ARG A 196 2.64 -3.53 -29.25
N THR A 197 2.03 -4.71 -29.19
CA THR A 197 2.18 -5.80 -30.17
C THR A 197 1.22 -5.64 -31.36
N GLU A 198 1.33 -6.49 -32.38
CA GLU A 198 0.37 -6.55 -33.50
C GLU A 198 -1.03 -6.99 -33.06
N ASP A 199 -1.13 -7.89 -32.06
CA ASP A 199 -2.38 -8.29 -31.39
C ASP A 199 -2.86 -7.29 -30.32
N ASN A 200 -2.24 -6.10 -30.27
CA ASN A 200 -2.66 -4.94 -29.48
C ASN A 200 -2.55 -5.12 -27.95
N ARG A 201 -1.57 -5.90 -27.49
CA ARG A 201 -1.16 -5.95 -26.08
C ARG A 201 -0.14 -4.85 -25.81
N LEU A 202 -0.23 -4.17 -24.67
CA LEU A 202 0.77 -3.22 -24.19
C LEU A 202 2.10 -3.96 -23.91
N VAL A 203 3.22 -3.32 -24.23
CA VAL A 203 4.57 -3.88 -24.05
C VAL A 203 5.36 -3.05 -23.05
N PHE A 204 5.92 -3.73 -22.05
CA PHE A 204 6.73 -3.17 -20.96
C PHE A 204 8.04 -3.95 -20.83
N PRO A 205 9.11 -3.40 -20.22
CA PRO A 205 10.23 -4.21 -19.75
C PRO A 205 9.76 -5.24 -18.71
N THR A 206 10.42 -6.39 -18.66
CA THR A 206 10.25 -7.38 -17.59
C THR A 206 10.95 -6.89 -16.31
N TYR A 207 10.27 -7.02 -15.18
CA TYR A 207 10.77 -6.68 -13.85
C TYR A 207 10.48 -7.83 -12.86
N GLU A 208 11.26 -7.94 -11.79
CA GLU A 208 11.00 -8.93 -10.74
C GLU A 208 9.78 -8.56 -9.88
N ARG A 209 9.00 -9.56 -9.44
CA ARG A 209 7.82 -9.35 -8.58
C ARG A 209 8.25 -9.08 -7.13
N PHE A 210 7.94 -7.88 -6.65
CA PHE A 210 8.46 -7.35 -5.39
C PHE A 210 8.09 -8.16 -4.12
N ILE A 211 6.99 -8.92 -4.11
CA ILE A 211 6.57 -9.72 -2.93
C ILE A 211 7.66 -10.71 -2.46
N ALA A 212 8.45 -11.28 -3.36
CA ALA A 212 9.56 -12.14 -2.98
C ALA A 212 10.64 -11.34 -2.25
N THR A 213 11.03 -10.19 -2.82
CA THR A 213 11.99 -9.24 -2.24
C THR A 213 11.56 -8.76 -0.86
N ALA A 214 10.30 -8.32 -0.72
CA ALA A 214 9.74 -7.82 0.54
C ALA A 214 9.87 -8.82 1.70
N ARG A 215 9.76 -10.12 1.40
CA ARG A 215 9.91 -11.22 2.37
C ARG A 215 11.38 -11.54 2.68
N ILE A 216 12.22 -11.65 1.64
CA ILE A 216 13.61 -12.09 1.77
C ILE A 216 14.49 -10.98 2.37
N HIS A 217 14.22 -9.72 2.03
CA HIS A 217 15.04 -8.56 2.38
C HIS A 217 14.35 -7.65 3.41
N ARG A 218 13.50 -8.19 4.30
CA ARG A 218 12.81 -7.40 5.32
C ARG A 218 13.80 -6.75 6.30
N SER A 219 13.85 -5.43 6.31
CA SER A 219 14.53 -4.57 7.28
C SER A 219 13.81 -3.22 7.35
N ILE A 220 13.96 -2.48 8.45
CA ILE A 220 13.43 -1.12 8.62
C ILE A 220 14.01 -0.21 7.53
N ALA A 221 15.32 -0.29 7.28
CA ALA A 221 16.01 0.47 6.23
C ALA A 221 15.46 0.19 4.82
N ASN A 222 15.16 -1.08 4.51
CA ASN A 222 14.55 -1.42 3.22
C ASN A 222 13.10 -0.92 3.14
N VAL A 223 12.28 -1.07 4.19
CA VAL A 223 10.91 -0.53 4.21
C VAL A 223 10.92 1.00 4.02
N HIS A 224 11.84 1.71 4.66
CA HIS A 224 12.06 3.14 4.47
C HIS A 224 12.45 3.48 3.02
N LYS A 225 13.50 2.85 2.49
CA LYS A 225 13.95 2.99 1.09
C LYS A 225 12.82 2.73 0.09
N TRP A 226 12.04 1.68 0.31
CA TRP A 226 10.93 1.26 -0.53
C TRP A 226 9.80 2.29 -0.52
N MET A 227 9.43 2.82 0.65
CA MET A 227 8.42 3.88 0.77
C MET A 227 8.85 5.18 0.12
N LEU A 228 10.12 5.60 0.25
CA LEU A 228 10.64 6.73 -0.53
C LEU A 228 10.59 6.46 -2.04
N GLY A 229 10.87 5.23 -2.48
CA GLY A 229 10.69 4.81 -3.88
C GLY A 229 9.24 4.97 -4.37
N VAL A 230 8.27 4.54 -3.56
CA VAL A 230 6.83 4.70 -3.83
C VAL A 230 6.43 6.18 -3.85
N ILE A 231 6.85 6.99 -2.89
CA ILE A 231 6.52 8.43 -2.81
C ILE A 231 7.03 9.18 -4.05
N HIS A 232 8.23 8.86 -4.56
CA HIS A 232 8.72 9.42 -5.82
C HIS A 232 7.90 8.95 -7.03
N GLY A 233 7.42 7.70 -7.04
CA GLY A 233 6.50 7.18 -8.07
C GLY A 233 5.16 7.90 -8.07
N LEU A 234 4.51 8.01 -6.91
CA LEU A 234 3.26 8.77 -6.73
C LEU A 234 3.42 10.23 -7.12
N SER A 235 4.54 10.87 -6.76
CA SER A 235 4.83 12.27 -7.13
C SER A 235 4.82 12.48 -8.65
N ALA A 236 5.27 11.50 -9.44
CA ALA A 236 5.20 11.56 -10.91
C ALA A 236 3.75 11.39 -11.42
N ILE A 237 2.96 10.49 -10.82
CA ILE A 237 1.55 10.24 -11.19
C ILE A 237 0.68 11.45 -10.83
N HIS A 238 0.87 12.02 -9.63
CA HIS A 238 0.17 13.23 -9.15
C HIS A 238 0.56 14.45 -9.99
N SER A 239 1.83 14.59 -10.39
CA SER A 239 2.27 15.65 -11.31
C SER A 239 1.70 15.51 -12.73
N ALA A 240 1.35 14.29 -13.15
CA ALA A 240 0.64 14.04 -14.40
C ALA A 240 -0.87 14.35 -14.32
N GLY A 241 -1.41 14.59 -13.11
CA GLY A 241 -2.82 14.91 -12.86
C GLY A 241 -3.70 13.74 -12.43
N TYR A 242 -3.12 12.62 -11.96
CA TYR A 242 -3.85 11.39 -11.64
C TYR A 242 -3.53 10.86 -10.24
N THR A 243 -4.31 9.86 -9.83
CA THR A 243 -4.13 9.02 -8.64
C THR A 243 -3.70 7.60 -9.01
N TYR A 244 -3.13 6.89 -8.04
CA TYR A 244 -2.67 5.50 -8.14
C TYR A 244 -3.72 4.48 -7.66
N CYS A 245 -4.51 4.84 -6.64
CA CYS A 245 -5.69 4.12 -6.13
C CYS A 245 -5.49 2.70 -5.55
N ASP A 246 -4.60 1.87 -6.10
CA ASP A 246 -4.56 0.42 -5.83
C ASP A 246 -3.25 -0.04 -5.16
N PHE A 247 -3.22 0.08 -3.84
CA PHE A 247 -2.02 -0.02 -3.01
C PHE A 247 -1.70 -1.46 -2.58
N ARG A 248 -1.51 -2.36 -3.54
CA ARG A 248 -1.08 -3.76 -3.31
C ARG A 248 0.43 -3.94 -3.44
N LEU A 249 1.00 -4.89 -2.69
CA LEU A 249 2.37 -5.37 -2.90
C LEU A 249 2.56 -6.05 -4.27
N ASP A 250 1.49 -6.64 -4.82
CA ASP A 250 1.47 -7.25 -6.16
C ASP A 250 1.67 -6.22 -7.29
N ASN A 251 1.34 -4.95 -7.04
CA ASN A 251 1.44 -3.87 -8.01
C ASN A 251 2.79 -3.14 -7.94
N LEU A 252 3.71 -3.62 -7.08
CA LEU A 252 5.10 -3.16 -6.98
C LEU A 252 6.03 -4.11 -7.75
N LEU A 253 6.97 -3.54 -8.49
CA LEU A 253 7.96 -4.27 -9.29
C LEU A 253 9.37 -3.75 -9.01
N GLY A 254 10.38 -4.63 -9.06
CA GLY A 254 11.77 -4.31 -8.73
C GLY A 254 11.99 -3.99 -7.23
N ASP A 255 13.25 -3.83 -6.82
CA ASP A 255 13.65 -3.52 -5.44
C ASP A 255 14.44 -2.20 -5.35
N ASP A 256 15.33 -1.94 -6.32
CA ASP A 256 15.96 -0.64 -6.53
C ASP A 256 16.25 -0.38 -8.03
N PRO A 257 15.42 0.41 -8.73
CA PRO A 257 14.24 1.10 -8.20
C PRO A 257 13.04 0.15 -7.97
N ILE A 258 12.29 0.39 -6.89
CA ILE A 258 10.85 0.09 -6.89
C ILE A 258 10.16 0.90 -7.98
N ILE A 259 9.26 0.23 -8.70
CA ILE A 259 8.46 0.71 -9.82
C ILE A 259 6.98 0.43 -9.51
N LEU A 260 6.15 1.47 -9.62
CA LEU A 260 4.70 1.37 -9.55
C LEU A 260 4.12 0.84 -10.86
N ALA A 261 3.29 -0.20 -10.78
CA ALA A 261 2.60 -0.82 -11.90
C ALA A 261 1.07 -0.86 -11.69
N ASP A 262 0.37 -1.46 -12.64
CA ASP A 262 -1.08 -1.70 -12.64
C ASP A 262 -1.96 -0.44 -12.46
N LEU A 263 -1.81 0.50 -13.40
CA LEU A 263 -2.50 1.81 -13.40
C LEU A 263 -3.97 1.73 -13.88
N GLU A 264 -4.57 0.54 -13.81
CA GLU A 264 -5.97 0.24 -14.10
C GLU A 264 -6.83 0.52 -12.85
N CYS A 265 -6.89 1.78 -12.43
CA CYS A 265 -7.43 2.19 -11.13
C CYS A 265 -8.95 1.94 -10.93
N THR A 266 -9.65 1.38 -11.91
CA THR A 266 -11.08 1.01 -11.84
C THR A 266 -11.42 -0.02 -10.77
N LEU A 267 -10.42 -0.79 -10.29
CA LEU A 267 -10.60 -1.91 -9.36
C LEU A 267 -9.80 -1.75 -8.04
N ALA A 268 -9.69 -0.51 -7.53
CA ALA A 268 -8.96 -0.18 -6.30
C ALA A 268 -9.32 -1.10 -5.12
N THR A 269 -8.31 -1.79 -4.57
CA THR A 269 -8.51 -2.88 -3.59
C THR A 269 -9.20 -2.39 -2.31
N PRO A 270 -10.34 -2.97 -1.89
CA PRO A 270 -11.10 -2.51 -0.71
C PRO A 270 -10.33 -2.50 0.63
N ALA A 271 -9.20 -3.19 0.73
CA ALA A 271 -8.34 -3.21 1.92
C ALA A 271 -7.45 -1.96 2.09
N CYS A 272 -7.37 -1.08 1.08
CA CYS A 272 -6.67 0.20 1.12
C CYS A 272 -7.57 1.40 0.73
N MET A 273 -8.88 1.18 0.61
CA MET A 273 -9.86 2.19 0.22
C MET A 273 -10.12 3.20 1.36
N ALA A 274 -10.05 4.49 1.06
CA ALA A 274 -10.25 5.56 2.04
C ALA A 274 -11.71 5.67 2.52
N PRO A 275 -11.99 6.05 3.78
CA PRO A 275 -13.34 6.04 4.36
C PRO A 275 -14.38 6.83 3.55
N GLU A 276 -13.99 7.98 3.01
CA GLU A 276 -14.85 8.84 2.17
C GLU A 276 -15.33 8.17 0.87
N LEU A 277 -14.63 7.14 0.39
CA LEU A 277 -15.00 6.36 -0.79
C LEU A 277 -16.02 5.26 -0.46
N THR A 278 -15.99 4.71 0.76
CA THR A 278 -16.83 3.57 1.16
C THR A 278 -18.34 3.86 1.16
N THR A 279 -18.71 5.16 1.16
CA THR A 279 -20.11 5.62 1.09
C THR A 279 -20.65 5.77 -0.34
N LYS A 280 -19.80 5.60 -1.37
CA LYS A 280 -20.16 5.83 -2.78
C LYS A 280 -20.50 4.52 -3.48
N VAL A 281 -21.68 4.46 -4.10
CA VAL A 281 -22.19 3.23 -4.74
C VAL A 281 -21.53 2.98 -6.11
N ASN A 282 -21.21 4.05 -6.85
CA ASN A 282 -20.53 3.99 -8.14
C ASN A 282 -19.31 4.92 -8.08
N LEU A 283 -18.13 4.36 -7.84
CA LEU A 283 -16.87 5.13 -7.83
C LEU A 283 -16.42 5.45 -9.26
N ALA A 284 -16.19 6.74 -9.53
CA ALA A 284 -15.54 7.25 -10.74
C ALA A 284 -14.09 7.68 -10.44
N ASP A 285 -13.27 7.91 -11.48
CA ASP A 285 -11.88 8.37 -11.29
C ASP A 285 -11.81 9.72 -10.55
N GLU A 286 -12.79 10.60 -10.81
CA GLU A 286 -12.95 11.91 -10.13
C GLU A 286 -13.32 11.81 -8.64
N ASP A 287 -13.70 10.63 -8.14
CA ASP A 287 -13.90 10.41 -6.70
C ASP A 287 -12.59 10.23 -5.94
N TYR A 288 -11.52 9.81 -6.63
CA TYR A 288 -10.20 9.61 -6.05
C TYR A 288 -9.43 10.94 -6.03
N THR A 289 -8.62 11.12 -4.99
CA THR A 289 -7.82 12.35 -4.82
C THR A 289 -6.43 12.00 -4.31
N VAL A 290 -5.52 12.99 -4.30
CA VAL A 290 -4.23 12.87 -3.61
C VAL A 290 -4.42 12.36 -2.17
N ALA A 291 -5.45 12.82 -1.46
CA ALA A 291 -5.71 12.38 -0.08
C ALA A 291 -6.19 10.92 0.03
N THR A 292 -6.86 10.35 -0.99
CA THR A 292 -7.21 8.92 -0.99
C THR A 292 -5.97 8.06 -1.23
N ASP A 293 -5.03 8.52 -2.06
CA ASP A 293 -3.74 7.85 -2.26
C ASP A 293 -2.87 7.89 -0.99
N ILE A 294 -2.87 9.00 -0.23
CA ILE A 294 -2.17 9.08 1.06
C ILE A 294 -2.70 8.04 2.06
N TYR A 295 -4.02 7.82 2.09
CA TYR A 295 -4.63 6.78 2.93
C TYR A 295 -4.16 5.38 2.49
N GLY A 296 -4.25 5.08 1.20
CA GLY A 296 -3.77 3.81 0.64
C GLY A 296 -2.29 3.55 0.88
N LEU A 297 -1.46 4.60 0.83
CA LEU A 297 -0.03 4.56 1.12
C LEU A 297 0.27 4.16 2.58
N GLY A 298 -0.59 4.55 3.53
CA GLY A 298 -0.54 4.04 4.92
C GLY A 298 -0.80 2.53 5.00
N HIS A 299 -1.77 2.03 4.24
CA HIS A 299 -2.03 0.58 4.16
C HIS A 299 -0.91 -0.19 3.44
N LEU A 300 -0.27 0.40 2.43
CA LEU A 300 0.91 -0.18 1.77
C LEU A 300 2.10 -0.28 2.72
N LEU A 301 2.39 0.78 3.47
CA LEU A 301 3.41 0.80 4.53
C LEU A 301 3.23 -0.39 5.48
N ARG A 302 1.99 -0.65 5.92
CA ARG A 302 1.65 -1.82 6.75
C ARG A 302 1.87 -3.14 6.01
N GLY A 303 1.49 -3.22 4.73
CA GLY A 303 1.76 -4.38 3.88
C GLY A 303 3.25 -4.73 3.78
N LEU A 304 4.14 -3.74 3.67
CA LEU A 304 5.58 -3.95 3.48
C LEU A 304 6.22 -4.79 4.60
N TYR A 305 6.07 -4.40 5.86
CA TYR A 305 6.76 -5.08 6.96
C TYR A 305 6.05 -6.35 7.47
N TYR A 306 4.73 -6.48 7.27
CA TYR A 306 4.06 -7.79 7.41
C TYR A 306 4.39 -8.73 6.23
N ALA A 307 4.89 -8.19 5.10
CA ALA A 307 5.27 -8.89 3.88
C ALA A 307 4.22 -9.91 3.38
N ASN A 308 2.94 -9.61 3.62
CA ASN A 308 1.83 -10.54 3.47
C ASN A 308 0.52 -9.80 3.20
N ASN A 309 -0.35 -10.40 2.38
CA ASN A 309 -1.71 -9.90 2.22
C ASN A 309 -2.49 -10.22 3.51
N LEU A 310 -2.98 -9.18 4.18
CA LEU A 310 -3.62 -9.28 5.48
C LEU A 310 -4.89 -10.15 5.36
N ARG A 311 -4.87 -11.33 5.99
CA ARG A 311 -5.93 -12.36 5.82
C ARG A 311 -7.33 -11.89 6.24
N SER A 312 -7.43 -10.85 7.07
CA SER A 312 -8.68 -10.17 7.45
C SER A 312 -8.46 -8.67 7.54
N ARG A 313 -9.43 -7.88 7.05
CA ARG A 313 -9.49 -6.42 7.26
C ARG A 313 -10.02 -6.02 8.63
N TYR A 314 -10.60 -6.96 9.39
CA TYR A 314 -11.28 -6.70 10.67
C TYR A 314 -10.37 -6.85 11.89
N ILE A 315 -9.27 -7.57 11.75
CA ILE A 315 -8.16 -7.60 12.71
C ILE A 315 -7.51 -6.21 12.75
N ASP A 316 -7.29 -5.69 13.95
CA ASP A 316 -6.38 -4.55 14.13
C ASP A 316 -4.93 -5.04 14.03
N TRP A 317 -4.26 -4.66 12.95
CA TRP A 317 -2.87 -5.04 12.69
C TRP A 317 -1.95 -3.92 13.19
N PRO A 318 -1.28 -4.10 14.35
CA PRO A 318 -0.55 -3.03 15.01
C PRO A 318 0.62 -2.50 14.16
N VAL A 319 0.91 -1.21 14.33
CA VAL A 319 2.06 -0.55 13.71
C VAL A 319 3.04 -0.11 14.81
N PRO A 320 4.16 -0.82 15.00
CA PRO A 320 5.20 -0.40 15.94
C PRO A 320 6.06 0.74 15.37
N PRO A 321 6.75 1.52 16.23
CA PRO A 321 7.77 2.48 15.80
C PRO A 321 8.92 1.79 15.02
N PRO A 322 9.51 2.42 13.99
CA PRO A 322 9.39 3.85 13.65
C PRO A 322 8.09 4.22 12.93
N PHE A 323 7.48 3.28 12.20
CA PHE A 323 6.44 3.60 11.21
C PHE A 323 5.08 4.03 11.78
N LYS A 324 4.89 3.92 13.09
CA LYS A 324 3.62 4.22 13.78
C LYS A 324 3.05 5.59 13.44
N GLU A 325 3.83 6.65 13.66
CA GLU A 325 3.36 8.03 13.52
C GLU A 325 3.05 8.38 12.05
N ILE A 326 3.77 7.76 11.11
CA ILE A 326 3.51 7.88 9.66
C ILE A 326 2.20 7.17 9.30
N TYR A 327 1.99 5.95 9.77
CA TYR A 327 0.75 5.21 9.54
C TYR A 327 -0.45 5.97 10.10
N GLU A 328 -0.38 6.41 11.35
CA GLU A 328 -1.45 7.18 12.00
C GLU A 328 -1.75 8.51 11.28
N ALA A 329 -0.76 9.18 10.69
CA ALA A 329 -0.95 10.37 9.87
C ALA A 329 -1.60 10.05 8.49
N CYS A 330 -1.14 9.00 7.81
CA CYS A 330 -1.73 8.55 6.54
C CYS A 330 -3.21 8.13 6.70
N THR A 331 -3.52 7.35 7.75
CA THR A 331 -4.84 6.71 7.91
C THR A 331 -5.85 7.57 8.68
N GLN A 332 -5.67 8.90 8.74
CA GLN A 332 -6.67 9.80 9.32
C GLN A 332 -8.02 9.68 8.59
N HIS A 333 -9.12 9.61 9.34
CA HIS A 333 -10.46 9.43 8.76
C HIS A 333 -10.85 10.61 7.86
N ASP A 334 -10.62 11.84 8.32
CA ASP A 334 -10.89 13.05 7.55
C ASP A 334 -9.70 13.36 6.61
N PRO A 335 -9.90 13.41 5.28
CA PRO A 335 -8.83 13.64 4.31
C PRO A 335 -8.09 14.97 4.49
N ILE A 336 -8.66 16.00 5.13
CA ILE A 336 -7.93 17.27 5.36
C ILE A 336 -6.81 17.16 6.40
N ASN A 337 -6.86 16.12 7.25
CA ASN A 337 -5.86 15.88 8.30
C ASN A 337 -4.76 14.91 7.84
N ARG A 338 -4.78 14.46 6.57
CA ARG A 338 -3.74 13.61 5.98
C ARG A 338 -2.60 14.49 5.44
N PRO A 339 -1.33 14.11 5.63
CA PRO A 339 -0.18 14.86 5.13
C PRO A 339 -0.07 14.84 3.61
N SER A 340 0.59 15.83 3.02
CA SER A 340 1.02 15.79 1.62
C SER A 340 2.17 14.80 1.38
N LEU A 341 2.43 14.42 0.13
CA LEU A 341 3.60 13.59 -0.21
C LEU A 341 4.93 14.21 0.22
N ALA A 342 5.04 15.55 0.19
CA ALA A 342 6.25 16.25 0.65
C ALA A 342 6.41 16.17 2.18
N GLU A 343 5.32 16.28 2.94
CA GLU A 343 5.35 16.08 4.39
C GLU A 343 5.67 14.61 4.74
N LEU A 344 5.10 13.65 4.03
CA LEU A 344 5.46 12.23 4.20
C LEU A 344 6.91 11.93 3.86
N GLN A 345 7.45 12.50 2.78
CA GLN A 345 8.87 12.39 2.47
C GLN A 345 9.73 12.88 3.64
N ASN A 346 9.41 14.07 4.19
CA ASN A 346 10.08 14.58 5.38
C ASN A 346 9.91 13.65 6.59
N MET A 347 8.73 13.05 6.82
CA MET A 347 8.53 12.11 7.93
C MET A 347 9.38 10.83 7.78
N PHE A 348 9.52 10.30 6.56
CA PHE A 348 10.40 9.17 6.27
C PHE A 348 11.89 9.54 6.40
N GLU A 349 12.32 10.66 5.84
CA GLU A 349 13.72 11.14 5.94
C GLU A 349 14.15 11.49 7.38
N ASN A 350 13.19 11.69 8.29
CA ASN A 350 13.45 11.83 9.74
C ASN A 350 13.39 10.51 10.53
N ILE A 351 13.12 9.36 9.89
CA ILE A 351 13.43 8.05 10.49
C ILE A 351 14.94 7.91 10.52
N VAL A 352 15.51 8.01 11.72
CA VAL A 352 16.93 7.79 11.93
C VAL A 352 17.20 6.31 12.13
N GLU A 353 17.74 5.68 11.09
CA GLU A 353 18.33 4.33 11.14
C GLU A 353 19.50 4.27 12.14
#